data_AF-A0A8D1SX93-F1
#
_entry.id   AF-A0A8D1SX93-F1
#
_cell.length_a   1.000
_cell.length_b   1.000
_cell.length_c   1.000
_cell.angle_alpha   90.00
_cell.angle_beta   90.00
_cell.angle_gamma   90.00
#
_symmetry.space_group_name_H-M   'P 1'
#
loop_
_entity.id
_entity.type
_entity.pdbx_description
1 polymer ?
#
loop_
_entity_poly.entity_id
_entity_poly.type
_entity_poly.pdbx_seq_one_letter_code
_entity_poly.pdbx_strand_id
1 'polypeptide(L)'
;MKVKVIPVLEDNYMYLVIEEHTREALAVDVAVPKRLLEIVGREGVSLTTVLTTHHHWDHARGNAELARLLPGLEVLGADERICALTRRLVHGEELQFGAIHVRCLLTPGHTSGHMSYFLWEDECPDPPAVFSGDALSVAGCGSRLESTAQLMYQSLVETLGTLPAETVSSPTLPHLRGLASHTTGGLGTCLVPGCGMTACQLRVGSRPASGVSSSACALHVPLFSRRCSVGTSTPWATSSLRKKWSLATTT
;
A
#
# COMPACT_ATOMS: atom_id res chain seq x y z
N MET A 1 12.73 0.35 15.19
CA MET A 1 12.24 1.27 14.14
C MET A 1 10.84 1.70 14.50
N LYS A 2 10.50 2.97 14.31
CA LYS A 2 9.15 3.46 14.60
C LYS A 2 8.44 3.89 13.33
N VAL A 3 7.33 3.22 13.01
CA VAL A 3 6.52 3.54 11.82
C VAL A 3 5.29 4.36 12.20
N LYS A 4 5.14 5.51 11.55
CA LYS A 4 3.97 6.40 11.65
C LYS A 4 3.17 6.30 10.37
N VAL A 5 1.95 5.79 10.49
CA VAL A 5 0.96 5.76 9.41
C VAL A 5 0.28 7.13 9.31
N ILE A 6 0.27 7.71 8.11
CA ILE A 6 -0.25 9.05 7.84
C ILE A 6 -1.34 8.94 6.77
N PRO A 7 -2.63 8.87 7.16
CA PRO A 7 -3.73 8.86 6.20
C PRO A 7 -3.73 10.15 5.37
N VAL A 8 -3.89 10.04 4.06
CA VAL A 8 -3.94 11.15 3.12
C VAL A 8 -4.96 10.87 2.01
N LEU A 9 -5.36 11.91 1.29
CA LEU A 9 -6.36 11.78 0.23
C LEU A 9 -7.65 11.14 0.77
N GLU A 10 -8.28 10.26 0.00
CA GLU A 10 -9.50 9.55 0.39
C GLU A 10 -9.16 8.25 1.13
N ASP A 11 -8.24 7.46 0.59
CA ASP A 11 -7.90 6.11 1.06
C ASP A 11 -6.41 5.75 0.99
N ASN A 12 -5.52 6.71 0.67
CA ASN A 12 -4.08 6.48 0.63
C ASN A 12 -3.41 6.66 2.01
N TYR A 13 -2.24 6.05 2.15
CA TYR A 13 -1.37 6.21 3.32
C TYR A 13 0.03 6.60 2.89
N MET A 14 0.60 7.59 3.56
CA MET A 14 2.05 7.80 3.59
C MET A 14 2.61 7.19 4.87
N TYR A 15 3.88 6.84 4.86
CA TYR A 15 4.54 6.28 6.04
C TYR A 15 5.78 7.09 6.36
N LEU A 16 5.96 7.44 7.64
CA LEU A 16 7.20 7.99 8.15
C LEU A 16 7.86 6.92 9.02
N VAL A 17 9.04 6.47 8.61
CA VAL A 17 9.85 5.48 9.31
C VAL A 17 10.98 6.21 10.00
N ILE A 18 11.03 6.11 11.33
CA ILE A 18 11.98 6.82 12.17
C ILE A 18 13.00 5.81 12.71
N GLU A 19 14.27 6.10 12.49
CA GLU A 19 15.38 5.46 13.19
C GLU A 19 15.51 6.15 14.56
N GLU A 20 15.33 5.39 15.64
CA GLU A 20 15.08 5.97 16.94
C GLU A 20 16.35 6.52 17.61
N HIS A 21 17.54 6.01 17.24
CA HIS A 21 18.81 6.41 17.84
C HIS A 21 19.35 7.72 17.25
N THR A 22 19.42 7.82 15.92
CA THR A 22 19.94 8.95 15.16
C THR A 22 18.92 10.06 14.98
N ARG A 23 17.62 9.75 15.13
CA ARG A 23 16.50 10.65 14.81
C ARG A 23 16.43 11.01 13.32
N GLU A 24 17.11 10.27 12.46
CA GLU A 24 16.89 10.31 11.03
C GLU A 24 15.59 9.58 10.69
N ALA A 25 14.98 10.00 9.58
CA ALA A 25 13.75 9.40 9.10
C ALA A 25 13.74 9.31 7.58
N LEU A 26 13.06 8.28 7.10
CA LEU A 26 12.67 8.15 5.70
C LEU A 26 11.15 8.14 5.58
N ALA A 27 10.64 8.56 4.44
CA ALA A 27 9.22 8.53 4.13
C ALA A 27 8.93 7.60 2.96
N VAL A 28 7.75 6.99 2.95
CA VAL A 28 7.26 6.16 1.84
C VAL A 28 6.01 6.79 1.24
N ASP A 29 5.99 6.89 -0.09
CA ASP A 29 4.87 7.37 -0.94
C ASP A 29 4.30 8.72 -0.51
N VAL A 30 5.09 9.78 -0.67
CA VAL A 30 4.70 11.11 -0.19
C VAL A 30 3.75 11.80 -1.17
N ALA A 31 2.45 11.67 -0.91
CA ALA A 31 1.41 12.38 -1.63
C ALA A 31 1.19 13.82 -1.12
N VAL A 32 1.24 14.06 0.19
CA VAL A 32 0.90 15.36 0.81
C VAL A 32 2.08 15.87 1.65
N PRO A 33 3.08 16.54 1.02
CA PRO A 33 4.30 16.98 1.69
C PRO A 33 4.06 17.79 2.95
N LYS A 34 3.13 18.74 2.91
CA LYS A 34 2.80 19.58 4.07
C LYS A 34 2.45 18.76 5.31
N ARG A 35 1.60 17.74 5.16
CA ARG A 35 1.18 16.87 6.28
C ARG A 35 2.33 16.02 6.81
N LEU A 36 3.20 15.54 5.93
CA LEU A 36 4.42 14.83 6.32
C LEU A 36 5.33 15.75 7.15
N LEU A 37 5.63 16.95 6.63
CA LEU A 37 6.53 17.91 7.28
C LEU A 37 6.02 18.39 8.64
N GLU A 38 4.70 18.56 8.81
CA GLU A 38 4.10 18.83 10.12
C GLU A 38 4.38 17.70 11.12
N ILE A 39 4.29 16.44 10.69
CA ILE A 39 4.56 15.29 11.57
C ILE A 39 6.06 15.14 11.83
N VAL A 40 6.91 15.34 10.82
CA VAL A 40 8.37 15.38 10.97
C VAL A 40 8.79 16.43 12.01
N GLY A 41 8.24 17.64 11.93
CA GLY A 41 8.50 18.70 12.90
C GLY A 41 7.99 18.37 14.31
N ARG A 42 6.81 17.75 14.44
CA ARG A 42 6.25 17.35 15.74
C ARG A 42 7.01 16.21 16.40
N GLU A 43 7.50 15.25 15.61
CA GLU A 43 8.36 14.18 16.13
C GLU A 43 9.78 14.70 16.40
N GLY A 44 10.21 15.81 15.76
CA GLY A 44 11.58 16.32 15.92
C GLY A 44 12.60 15.35 15.33
N VAL A 45 12.39 14.97 14.06
CA VAL A 45 13.25 14.07 13.28
C VAL A 45 13.73 14.75 12.01
N SER A 46 14.83 14.27 11.44
CA SER A 46 15.40 14.76 10.18
C SER A 46 15.01 13.84 9.02
N LEU A 47 14.17 14.34 8.10
CA LEU A 47 13.81 13.59 6.90
C LEU A 47 14.97 13.63 5.89
N THR A 48 15.57 12.47 5.60
CA THR A 48 16.73 12.36 4.70
C THR A 48 16.39 11.71 3.36
N THR A 49 15.41 10.80 3.35
CA THR A 49 15.11 9.96 2.18
C THR A 49 13.61 9.79 1.96
N VAL A 50 13.20 9.73 0.70
CA VAL A 50 11.88 9.30 0.25
C VAL A 50 12.02 8.04 -0.59
N LEU A 51 11.34 6.96 -0.19
CA LEU A 51 11.18 5.74 -0.97
C LEU A 51 9.83 5.81 -1.69
N THR A 52 9.84 5.79 -3.02
CA THR A 52 8.61 5.83 -3.83
C THR A 52 8.35 4.47 -4.43
N THR A 53 7.20 3.87 -4.16
CA THR A 53 6.85 2.52 -4.63
C THR A 53 6.61 2.49 -6.13
N HIS A 54 5.89 3.49 -6.66
CA HIS A 54 5.63 3.62 -8.08
C HIS A 54 5.27 5.06 -8.50
N HIS A 55 5.18 5.29 -9.81
CA HIS A 55 5.10 6.64 -10.38
C HIS A 55 3.69 7.27 -10.35
N HIS A 56 2.65 6.58 -9.87
CA HIS A 56 1.32 7.18 -9.84
C HIS A 56 1.28 8.41 -8.94
N TRP A 57 0.44 9.36 -9.34
CA TRP A 57 0.41 10.70 -8.78
C TRP A 57 0.10 10.71 -7.29
N ASP A 58 -0.81 9.86 -6.85
CA ASP A 58 -1.21 9.70 -5.45
C ASP A 58 -0.12 9.10 -4.55
N HIS A 59 1.00 8.61 -5.11
CA HIS A 59 2.18 8.16 -4.38
C HIS A 59 3.39 9.11 -4.55
N ALA A 60 3.57 9.68 -5.74
CA ALA A 60 4.79 10.41 -6.10
C ALA A 60 4.66 11.95 -6.20
N ARG A 61 3.44 12.51 -6.19
CA ARG A 61 3.22 13.95 -6.47
C ARG A 61 3.94 14.90 -5.51
N GLY A 62 4.19 14.47 -4.28
CA GLY A 62 4.83 15.31 -3.27
C GLY A 62 6.34 15.41 -3.40
N ASN A 63 6.97 14.54 -4.19
CA ASN A 63 8.41 14.41 -4.27
C ASN A 63 9.09 15.70 -4.74
N ALA A 64 8.57 16.34 -5.79
CA ALA A 64 9.15 17.57 -6.34
C ALA A 64 9.09 18.74 -5.34
N GLU A 65 7.98 18.87 -4.60
CA GLU A 65 7.86 19.89 -3.58
C GLU A 65 8.82 19.64 -2.42
N LEU A 66 8.93 18.39 -1.96
CA LEU A 66 9.89 18.01 -0.91
C LEU A 66 11.33 18.27 -1.32
N ALA A 67 11.74 17.85 -2.52
CA ALA A 67 13.10 18.06 -3.02
C ALA A 67 13.47 19.55 -3.11
N ARG A 68 12.49 20.43 -3.38
CA ARG A 68 12.68 21.89 -3.37
C ARG A 68 12.81 22.45 -1.95
N LEU A 69 12.04 21.91 -0.99
CA LEU A 69 12.01 22.39 0.39
C LEU A 69 13.18 21.86 1.23
N LEU A 70 13.70 20.68 0.89
CA LEU A 70 14.76 19.98 1.61
C LEU A 70 15.93 19.68 0.65
N PRO A 71 16.86 20.64 0.48
CA PRO A 71 18.06 20.41 -0.31
C PRO A 71 18.86 19.22 0.24
N GLY A 72 19.24 18.29 -0.63
CA GLY A 72 19.94 17.06 -0.25
C GLY A 72 19.03 15.88 0.08
N LEU A 73 17.71 16.04 0.04
CA LEU A 73 16.77 14.92 0.15
C LEU A 73 16.95 13.94 -1.01
N GLU A 74 17.12 12.67 -0.68
CA GLU A 74 17.14 11.59 -1.69
C GLU A 74 15.72 11.14 -2.01
N VAL A 75 15.41 11.00 -3.30
CA VAL A 75 14.16 10.40 -3.78
C VAL A 75 14.53 9.16 -4.56
N LEU A 76 14.21 8.00 -3.99
CA LEU A 76 14.60 6.69 -4.49
C LEU A 76 13.38 5.93 -5.01
N GLY A 77 13.60 5.12 -6.05
CA GLY A 77 12.56 4.33 -6.69
C GLY A 77 13.09 3.59 -7.93
N ALA A 78 12.28 2.75 -8.55
CA ALA A 78 12.73 1.92 -9.67
C ALA A 78 12.40 2.46 -11.07
N ASP A 79 11.55 3.48 -11.13
CA ASP A 79 10.91 3.98 -12.35
C ASP A 79 11.33 5.42 -12.64
N GLU A 80 11.88 5.68 -13.83
CA GLU A 80 12.29 7.00 -14.31
C GLU A 80 11.13 8.02 -14.34
N ARG A 81 9.88 7.52 -14.36
CA ARG A 81 8.67 8.36 -14.31
C ARG A 81 8.41 8.97 -12.94
N ILE A 82 9.09 8.51 -11.88
CA ILE A 82 8.97 9.08 -10.53
C ILE A 82 9.52 10.50 -10.55
N CYS A 83 8.67 11.46 -10.19
CA CYS A 83 9.06 12.87 -10.17
C CYS A 83 10.15 13.12 -9.12
N ALA A 84 11.15 13.94 -9.49
CA ALA A 84 12.30 14.29 -8.66
C ALA A 84 13.18 13.10 -8.21
N LEU A 85 13.13 11.96 -8.90
CA LEU A 85 14.00 10.81 -8.65
C LEU A 85 15.47 11.23 -8.66
N THR A 86 16.18 11.01 -7.56
CA THR A 86 17.62 11.29 -7.43
C THR A 86 18.45 10.09 -7.79
N ARG A 87 17.96 8.87 -7.50
CA ARG A 87 18.67 7.63 -7.81
C ARG A 87 17.70 6.48 -8.06
N ARG A 88 17.94 5.79 -9.17
CA ARG A 88 17.19 4.58 -9.54
C ARG A 88 17.72 3.36 -8.79
N LEU A 89 16.81 2.59 -8.21
CA LEU A 89 17.08 1.36 -7.47
C LEU A 89 16.86 0.12 -8.35
N VAL A 90 17.52 -0.98 -8.00
CA VAL A 90 17.36 -2.29 -8.66
C VAL A 90 16.83 -3.35 -7.71
N HIS A 91 16.33 -4.46 -8.26
CA HIS A 91 15.84 -5.59 -7.46
C HIS A 91 16.96 -6.21 -6.62
N GLY A 92 16.65 -6.49 -5.36
CA GLY A 92 17.57 -7.09 -4.39
C GLY A 92 18.58 -6.11 -3.80
N GLU A 93 18.57 -4.84 -4.21
CA GLU A 93 19.46 -3.83 -3.64
C GLU A 93 19.13 -3.59 -2.15
N GLU A 94 20.19 -3.50 -1.34
CA GLU A 94 20.07 -3.24 0.10
C GLU A 94 20.56 -1.83 0.43
N LEU A 95 19.76 -1.12 1.21
CA LEU A 95 20.05 0.20 1.77
C LEU A 95 20.10 0.08 3.28
N GLN A 96 20.82 1.01 3.92
CA GLN A 96 20.93 1.06 5.37
C GLN A 96 20.73 2.48 5.88
N PHE A 97 19.86 2.63 6.88
CA PHE A 97 19.57 3.89 7.56
C PHE A 97 19.74 3.67 9.06
N GLY A 98 20.94 3.96 9.57
CA GLY A 98 21.32 3.60 10.94
C GLY A 98 21.18 2.09 11.17
N ALA A 99 20.32 1.69 12.11
CA ALA A 99 20.04 0.28 12.40
C ALA A 99 19.03 -0.37 11.44
N ILE A 100 18.33 0.43 10.62
CA ILE A 100 17.27 -0.05 9.73
C ILE A 100 17.88 -0.52 8.42
N HIS A 101 17.67 -1.79 8.11
CA HIS A 101 17.97 -2.38 6.81
C HIS A 101 16.75 -2.29 5.89
N VAL A 102 16.98 -2.05 4.61
CA VAL A 102 15.94 -1.97 3.59
C VAL A 102 16.35 -2.80 2.39
N ARG A 103 15.57 -3.83 2.04
CA ARG A 103 15.72 -4.57 0.79
C ARG A 103 14.69 -4.09 -0.23
N CYS A 104 15.17 -3.70 -1.40
CA CYS A 104 14.37 -3.19 -2.51
C CYS A 104 13.90 -4.36 -3.40
N LEU A 105 12.60 -4.57 -3.49
CA LEU A 105 12.01 -5.71 -4.19
C LEU A 105 11.19 -5.22 -5.38
N LEU A 106 11.70 -5.39 -6.60
CA LEU A 106 10.87 -5.15 -7.79
C LEU A 106 9.63 -6.04 -7.74
N THR A 107 8.47 -5.42 -7.86
CA THR A 107 7.15 -6.07 -7.80
C THR A 107 6.27 -5.62 -8.97
N PRO A 108 6.72 -5.81 -10.23
CA PRO A 108 5.94 -5.41 -11.40
C PRO A 108 4.59 -6.11 -11.42
N GLY A 109 3.55 -5.34 -11.72
CA GLY A 109 2.18 -5.78 -11.45
C GLY A 109 1.22 -4.65 -11.76
N HIS A 110 0.99 -3.83 -10.73
CA HIS A 110 0.20 -2.62 -10.86
C HIS A 110 0.80 -1.66 -11.91
N THR A 111 2.09 -1.36 -11.77
CA THR A 111 2.91 -0.66 -12.78
C THR A 111 4.13 -1.51 -13.14
N SER A 112 4.79 -1.21 -14.26
CA SER A 112 5.98 -1.94 -14.71
C SER A 112 7.21 -1.69 -13.86
N GLY A 113 7.30 -0.49 -13.25
CA GLY A 113 8.40 -0.07 -12.38
C GLY A 113 8.05 -0.08 -10.89
N HIS A 114 7.03 -0.87 -10.49
CA HIS A 114 6.64 -0.95 -9.09
C HIS A 114 7.72 -1.62 -8.23
N MET A 115 7.99 -1.04 -7.06
CA MET A 115 8.96 -1.49 -6.07
C MET A 115 8.29 -1.59 -4.69
N SER A 116 8.52 -2.70 -4.00
CA SER A 116 8.19 -2.87 -2.59
C SER A 116 9.46 -2.74 -1.74
N TYR A 117 9.33 -2.23 -0.53
CA TYR A 117 10.46 -2.05 0.40
C TYR A 117 10.27 -2.93 1.63
N PHE A 118 11.14 -3.91 1.83
CA PHE A 118 11.16 -4.77 3.02
C PHE A 118 12.17 -4.23 4.04
N LEU A 119 11.72 -3.91 5.24
CA LEU A 119 12.51 -3.27 6.29
C LEU A 119 12.59 -4.14 7.53
N TRP A 120 13.77 -4.21 8.13
CA TRP A 120 14.00 -4.89 9.40
C TRP A 120 15.13 -4.22 10.18
N GLU A 121 15.25 -4.60 11.45
CA GLU A 121 16.40 -4.28 12.31
C GLU A 121 16.94 -5.58 12.88
N ASP A 122 18.26 -5.68 12.99
CA ASP A 122 18.89 -6.84 13.62
C ASP A 122 18.58 -6.85 15.12
N GLU A 123 18.35 -8.04 15.67
CA GLU A 123 18.08 -8.26 17.10
C GLU A 123 16.86 -7.48 17.65
N CYS A 124 15.97 -7.01 16.78
CA CYS A 124 14.75 -6.31 17.15
C CYS A 124 13.61 -7.32 17.42
N PRO A 125 12.88 -7.21 18.55
CA PRO A 125 11.75 -8.09 18.84
C PRO A 125 10.52 -7.77 18.00
N ASP A 126 10.45 -6.56 17.43
CA ASP A 126 9.35 -6.17 16.55
C ASP A 126 9.49 -6.86 15.19
N PRO A 127 8.37 -7.31 14.58
CA PRO A 127 8.42 -7.95 13.28
C PRO A 127 8.90 -6.98 12.19
N PRO A 128 9.52 -7.51 11.11
CA PRO A 128 9.89 -6.71 9.96
C PRO A 128 8.63 -6.17 9.25
N ALA A 129 8.80 -5.12 8.46
CA ALA A 129 7.72 -4.48 7.72
C ALA A 129 7.94 -4.55 6.21
N VAL A 130 6.86 -4.59 5.42
CA VAL A 130 6.94 -4.42 3.97
C VAL A 130 6.02 -3.31 3.49
N PHE A 131 6.57 -2.30 2.83
CA PHE A 131 5.79 -1.28 2.13
C PHE A 131 5.57 -1.72 0.70
N SER A 132 4.37 -2.22 0.43
CA SER A 132 4.02 -2.89 -0.82
C SER A 132 3.37 -1.99 -1.86
N GLY A 133 3.20 -0.69 -1.58
CA GLY A 133 2.42 0.22 -2.41
C GLY A 133 1.10 -0.42 -2.82
N ASP A 134 0.84 -0.43 -4.13
CA ASP A 134 -0.36 -1.00 -4.73
C ASP A 134 -0.15 -2.43 -5.24
N ALA A 135 1.01 -3.05 -5.02
CA ALA A 135 1.20 -4.45 -5.37
C ALA A 135 0.28 -5.36 -4.53
N LEU A 136 0.24 -5.16 -3.21
CA LEU A 136 -0.53 -5.95 -2.26
C LEU A 136 -1.47 -5.05 -1.44
N SER A 137 -2.71 -5.49 -1.23
CA SER A 137 -3.71 -4.85 -0.36
C SER A 137 -4.28 -5.87 0.62
N VAL A 138 -5.00 -5.41 1.67
CA VAL A 138 -5.68 -6.35 2.58
C VAL A 138 -6.68 -7.19 1.81
N ALA A 139 -6.47 -8.51 1.80
CA ALA A 139 -7.28 -9.49 1.07
C ALA A 139 -7.39 -9.26 -0.45
N GLY A 140 -6.42 -8.56 -1.06
CA GLY A 140 -6.44 -8.23 -2.47
C GLY A 140 -5.08 -7.87 -3.05
N CYS A 141 -5.07 -7.45 -4.30
CA CYS A 141 -3.90 -6.90 -4.99
C CYS A 141 -4.34 -5.76 -5.91
N GLY A 142 -3.42 -4.87 -6.27
CA GLY A 142 -3.73 -3.73 -7.13
C GLY A 142 -4.22 -4.17 -8.51
N SER A 143 -4.96 -3.28 -9.15
CA SER A 143 -5.40 -3.50 -10.53
C SER A 143 -4.20 -3.64 -11.46
N ARG A 144 -4.26 -4.60 -12.39
CA ARG A 144 -3.21 -4.82 -13.40
C ARG A 144 -3.33 -3.77 -14.51
N LEU A 145 -2.68 -2.62 -14.34
CA LEU A 145 -2.75 -1.54 -15.32
C LEU A 145 -1.68 -1.66 -16.41
N GLU A 146 -0.46 -2.07 -16.04
CA GLU A 146 0.67 -2.10 -16.98
C GLU A 146 1.30 -3.49 -17.19
N SER A 147 0.75 -4.56 -16.60
CA SER A 147 1.41 -5.87 -16.64
C SER A 147 0.46 -7.08 -16.75
N THR A 148 1.06 -8.26 -16.90
CA THR A 148 0.34 -9.53 -17.04
C THR A 148 -0.01 -10.13 -15.67
N ALA A 149 -1.02 -11.01 -15.66
CA ALA A 149 -1.34 -11.77 -14.44
C ALA A 149 -0.17 -12.63 -13.96
N GLN A 150 0.68 -13.11 -14.88
CA GLN A 150 1.89 -13.86 -14.56
C GLN A 150 2.89 -13.01 -13.76
N LEU A 151 3.16 -11.77 -14.19
CA LEU A 151 4.06 -10.87 -13.47
C LEU A 151 3.53 -10.52 -12.09
N MET A 152 2.22 -10.24 -11.97
CA MET A 152 1.59 -10.03 -10.67
C MET A 152 1.73 -11.27 -9.76
N TYR A 153 1.53 -12.48 -10.29
CA TYR A 153 1.73 -13.71 -9.53
C TYR A 153 3.16 -13.86 -9.03
N GLN A 154 4.16 -13.61 -9.88
CA GLN A 154 5.57 -13.66 -9.49
C GLN A 154 5.89 -12.64 -8.38
N SER A 155 5.39 -11.42 -8.52
CA SER A 155 5.54 -10.37 -7.51
C SER A 155 4.90 -10.76 -6.17
N LEU A 156 3.69 -11.30 -6.18
CA LEU A 156 2.95 -11.63 -4.96
C LEU A 156 3.44 -12.91 -4.30
N VAL A 157 3.64 -13.97 -5.07
CA VAL A 157 3.89 -15.32 -4.54
C VAL A 157 5.37 -15.63 -4.47
N GLU A 158 6.12 -15.34 -5.53
CA GLU A 158 7.54 -15.71 -5.63
C GLU A 158 8.47 -14.66 -5.02
N THR A 159 8.01 -13.40 -4.89
CA THR A 159 8.77 -12.33 -4.22
C THR A 159 8.21 -12.07 -2.83
N LEU A 160 7.03 -11.43 -2.71
CA LEU A 160 6.48 -11.04 -1.41
C LEU A 160 6.09 -12.24 -0.54
N GLY A 161 5.61 -13.33 -1.14
CA GLY A 161 5.23 -14.56 -0.44
C GLY A 161 6.41 -15.34 0.14
N THR A 162 7.65 -14.96 -0.17
CA THR A 162 8.87 -15.57 0.38
C THR A 162 9.43 -14.83 1.59
N LEU A 163 8.87 -13.67 1.92
CA LEU A 163 9.23 -12.92 3.12
C LEU A 163 8.86 -13.70 4.40
N PRO A 164 9.51 -13.42 5.54
CA PRO A 164 9.18 -14.05 6.82
C PRO A 164 7.68 -13.93 7.14
N ALA A 165 7.08 -14.97 7.72
CA ALA A 165 5.64 -15.06 7.94
C ALA A 165 5.10 -14.00 8.91
N GLU A 166 5.96 -13.53 9.81
CA GLU A 166 5.72 -12.46 10.78
C GLU A 166 5.74 -11.06 10.16
N THR A 167 6.13 -10.92 8.89
CA THR A 167 6.25 -9.61 8.22
C THR A 167 4.93 -8.85 8.22
N VAL A 168 4.95 -7.62 8.72
CA VAL A 168 3.80 -6.73 8.75
C VAL A 168 3.74 -5.91 7.46
N SER A 169 2.70 -6.13 6.66
CA SER A 169 2.49 -5.36 5.42
C SER A 169 1.94 -3.95 5.68
N SER A 170 2.32 -2.99 4.85
CA SER A 170 1.83 -1.61 4.94
C SER A 170 0.30 -1.47 4.89
N PRO A 171 -0.47 -2.30 4.14
CA PRO A 171 -1.92 -2.27 4.19
C PRO A 171 -2.51 -2.69 5.55
N THR A 172 -1.80 -3.48 6.36
CA THR A 172 -2.30 -3.95 7.67
C THR A 172 -1.94 -3.03 8.84
N LEU A 173 -0.92 -2.17 8.68
CA LEU A 173 -0.49 -1.22 9.70
C LEU A 173 -1.61 -0.32 10.26
N PRO A 174 -2.54 0.24 9.46
CA PRO A 174 -3.67 1.01 9.99
C PRO A 174 -4.58 0.18 10.92
N HIS A 175 -4.70 -1.12 10.68
CA HIS A 175 -5.62 -2.01 11.39
C HIS A 175 -5.04 -2.60 12.69
N LEU A 176 -3.71 -2.65 12.84
CA LEU A 176 -3.06 -3.12 14.07
C LEU A 176 -3.35 -2.25 15.29
N ARG A 177 -3.62 -0.96 15.10
CA ARG A 177 -3.98 -0.04 16.21
C ARG A 177 -5.31 -0.36 16.88
N GLY A 178 -6.15 -1.22 16.29
CA GLY A 178 -7.40 -1.71 16.88
C GLY A 178 -7.30 -3.08 17.57
N LEU A 179 -6.17 -3.79 17.44
CA LEU A 179 -5.94 -5.12 18.02
C LEU A 179 -5.13 -5.08 19.32
N ALA A 180 -4.57 -3.91 19.67
CA ALA A 180 -3.81 -3.69 20.89
C ALA A 180 -4.71 -3.42 22.12
N SER A 181 -5.69 -4.31 22.36
CA SER A 181 -6.31 -4.52 23.66
C SER A 181 -7.06 -5.84 23.60
N HIS A 182 -6.71 -6.77 24.49
CA HIS A 182 -7.18 -8.17 24.58
C HIS A 182 -6.27 -9.23 23.96
N THR A 183 -5.10 -9.40 24.55
CA THR A 183 -4.46 -10.72 24.65
C THR A 183 -4.44 -11.17 26.10
N THR A 184 -5.54 -11.75 26.57
CA THR A 184 -5.49 -12.79 27.61
C THR A 184 -5.72 -14.13 26.92
N GLY A 185 -4.83 -15.08 27.18
CA GLY A 185 -4.67 -16.33 26.43
C GLY A 185 -5.96 -17.08 26.11
N GLY A 186 -6.05 -17.50 24.87
CA GLY A 186 -7.10 -18.36 24.32
C GLY A 186 -7.00 -18.32 22.80
N LEU A 187 -7.05 -19.48 22.15
CA LEU A 187 -7.10 -19.63 20.69
C LEU A 187 -8.15 -18.67 20.09
N GLY A 188 -7.68 -17.55 19.55
CA GLY A 188 -8.53 -16.45 19.07
C GLY A 188 -8.81 -16.59 17.59
N THR A 189 -10.05 -16.96 17.25
CA THR A 189 -10.62 -16.75 15.93
C THR A 189 -10.71 -15.24 15.65
N CYS A 190 -10.08 -14.80 14.55
CA CYS A 190 -10.24 -13.43 14.06
C CYS A 190 -11.65 -13.25 13.48
N LEU A 191 -12.59 -12.76 14.29
CA LEU A 191 -13.87 -12.25 13.82
C LEU A 191 -13.73 -10.74 13.62
N VAL A 192 -13.64 -10.31 12.36
CA VAL A 192 -13.85 -8.90 12.00
C VAL A 192 -15.35 -8.60 12.21
N PRO A 193 -15.74 -7.64 13.07
CA PRO A 193 -17.15 -7.32 13.25
C PRO A 193 -17.71 -6.72 11.95
N GLY A 194 -18.69 -7.39 11.35
CA GLY A 194 -19.48 -6.84 10.23
C GLY A 194 -19.29 -7.50 8.86
N CYS A 195 -18.38 -8.46 8.71
CA CYS A 195 -18.28 -9.24 7.47
C CYS A 195 -18.77 -10.66 7.72
N GLY A 196 -20.02 -10.95 7.34
CA GLY A 196 -20.60 -12.30 7.36
C GLY A 196 -20.03 -13.22 6.27
N MET A 197 -18.71 -13.28 6.13
CA MET A 197 -18.04 -14.23 5.23
C MET A 197 -17.26 -15.25 6.06
N THR A 198 -17.71 -16.50 5.97
CA THR A 198 -17.03 -17.68 6.49
C THR A 198 -15.62 -17.74 5.91
N ALA A 199 -14.62 -17.90 6.78
CA ALA A 199 -13.20 -17.93 6.43
C ALA A 199 -12.90 -18.92 5.30
N CYS A 200 -12.37 -18.45 4.18
CA CYS A 200 -11.76 -19.30 3.17
C CYS A 200 -10.32 -19.57 3.63
N GLN A 201 -10.08 -20.75 4.21
CA GLN A 201 -8.73 -21.21 4.53
C GLN A 201 -7.96 -21.43 3.22
N LEU A 202 -6.98 -20.57 2.92
CA LEU A 202 -5.94 -20.86 1.95
C LEU A 202 -5.04 -21.96 2.52
N ARG A 203 -5.39 -23.23 2.28
CA ARG A 203 -4.43 -24.33 2.41
C ARG A 203 -3.48 -24.27 1.22
N VAL A 204 -2.23 -23.91 1.47
CA VAL A 204 -1.13 -24.16 0.53
C VAL A 204 -0.95 -25.68 0.50
N GLY A 205 -1.48 -26.32 -0.55
CA GLY A 205 -1.32 -27.75 -0.78
C GLY A 205 0.14 -28.08 -1.10
N SER A 206 0.70 -29.05 -0.37
CA SER A 206 1.96 -29.68 -0.70
C SER A 206 1.91 -30.31 -2.11
N ARG A 207 3.02 -30.19 -2.85
CA ARG A 207 3.19 -30.74 -4.20
C ARG A 207 2.77 -32.22 -4.28
N PRO A 208 1.99 -32.65 -5.28
CA PRO A 208 1.89 -34.07 -5.58
C PRO A 208 3.12 -34.52 -6.36
N ALA A 209 3.73 -35.62 -5.91
CA ALA A 209 4.72 -36.36 -6.67
C ALA A 209 4.08 -36.99 -7.92
N SER A 210 4.80 -36.90 -9.04
CA SER A 210 4.72 -37.68 -10.28
C SER A 210 3.44 -38.48 -10.60
N GLY A 211 2.78 -38.05 -11.69
CA GLY A 211 2.28 -38.96 -12.73
C GLY A 211 0.81 -39.38 -12.65
N VAL A 212 -0.10 -38.59 -13.23
CA VAL A 212 -1.31 -39.10 -13.93
C VAL A 212 -1.71 -38.13 -15.05
N SER A 213 -2.10 -38.73 -16.18
CA SER A 213 -2.51 -38.18 -17.47
C SER A 213 -3.78 -37.31 -17.46
N SER A 214 -3.85 -36.46 -18.49
CA SER A 214 -4.89 -35.52 -18.93
C SER A 214 -6.37 -35.87 -18.65
N SER A 215 -7.11 -34.88 -18.12
CA SER A 215 -8.45 -34.51 -18.60
C SER A 215 -8.84 -33.13 -18.03
N ALA A 216 -9.60 -32.37 -18.83
CA ALA A 216 -9.96 -30.97 -18.58
C ALA A 216 -10.72 -30.75 -17.26
N CYS A 217 -10.27 -29.80 -16.45
CA CYS A 217 -11.05 -29.27 -15.33
C CYS A 217 -11.60 -27.90 -15.71
N ALA A 218 -12.84 -27.87 -16.18
CA ALA A 218 -13.61 -26.65 -16.33
C ALA A 218 -13.93 -26.08 -14.94
N LEU A 219 -13.41 -24.90 -14.62
CA LEU A 219 -13.80 -24.17 -13.42
C LEU A 219 -15.22 -23.63 -13.62
N HIS A 220 -16.17 -24.21 -12.89
CA HIS A 220 -17.53 -23.73 -12.77
C HIS A 220 -17.51 -22.41 -11.99
N VAL A 221 -17.80 -21.31 -12.66
CA VAL A 221 -18.04 -19.99 -12.03
C VAL A 221 -19.51 -19.95 -11.62
N PRO A 222 -19.87 -19.88 -10.32
CA PRO A 222 -21.25 -19.62 -9.95
C PRO A 222 -21.59 -18.16 -10.28
N LEU A 223 -22.46 -17.97 -11.27
CA LEU A 223 -23.15 -16.72 -11.55
C LEU A 223 -24.03 -16.35 -10.34
N PHE A 224 -23.60 -15.40 -9.52
CA PHE A 224 -24.49 -14.74 -8.58
C PHE A 224 -25.20 -13.57 -9.28
N SER A 225 -26.40 -13.84 -9.81
CA SER A 225 -27.33 -12.77 -10.18
C SER A 225 -27.93 -12.17 -8.91
N ARG A 226 -27.58 -10.94 -8.55
CA ARG A 226 -28.36 -10.15 -7.58
C ARG A 226 -29.45 -9.38 -8.33
N ARG A 227 -30.69 -9.82 -8.18
CA ARG A 227 -31.88 -8.99 -8.44
C ARG A 227 -31.92 -7.90 -7.36
N CYS A 228 -31.83 -6.64 -7.75
CA CYS A 228 -32.24 -5.53 -6.90
C CYS A 228 -33.77 -5.47 -6.86
N SER A 229 -34.36 -5.73 -5.70
CA SER A 229 -35.76 -5.43 -5.41
C SER A 229 -35.93 -3.94 -5.18
N VAL A 230 -36.78 -3.30 -5.99
CA VAL A 230 -37.21 -1.91 -5.88
C VAL A 230 -38.04 -1.74 -4.61
N GLY A 231 -37.54 -0.97 -3.65
CA GLY A 231 -38.28 -0.48 -2.49
C GLY A 231 -38.94 0.85 -2.80
N THR A 232 -40.24 0.91 -2.58
CA THR A 232 -41.20 1.95 -2.96
C THR A 232 -40.92 3.34 -2.38
N SER A 233 -41.17 4.33 -3.22
CA SER A 233 -41.19 5.78 -3.00
C SER A 233 -42.22 6.27 -1.98
N THR A 234 -41.85 7.33 -1.23
CA THR A 234 -42.78 8.41 -0.85
C THR A 234 -42.10 9.78 -1.06
N PRO A 235 -42.85 10.82 -1.46
CA PRO A 235 -42.31 12.00 -2.13
C PRO A 235 -42.10 13.18 -1.17
N TRP A 236 -40.98 13.89 -1.31
CA TRP A 236 -40.81 15.21 -0.72
C TRP A 236 -40.72 16.31 -1.77
N ALA A 237 -41.50 17.34 -1.46
CA ALA A 237 -41.86 18.54 -2.21
C ALA A 237 -40.77 19.14 -3.10
N THR A 238 -41.17 19.41 -4.34
CA THR A 238 -40.53 20.38 -5.23
C THR A 238 -40.70 21.79 -4.68
N SER A 239 -39.59 22.49 -4.41
CA SER A 239 -39.58 23.96 -4.40
C SER A 239 -38.55 24.47 -5.41
N SER A 240 -39.05 25.40 -6.20
CA SER A 240 -38.45 26.13 -7.30
C SER A 240 -37.15 26.85 -6.95
N LEU A 241 -36.20 26.89 -7.88
CA LEU A 241 -35.37 28.07 -8.18
C LEU A 241 -34.67 27.88 -9.54
N ARG A 242 -35.35 28.31 -10.61
CA ARG A 242 -34.73 28.55 -11.92
C ARG A 242 -33.86 29.81 -11.81
N LYS A 243 -32.53 29.68 -11.91
CA LYS A 243 -31.65 30.82 -12.20
C LYS A 243 -31.66 31.10 -13.70
N LYS A 244 -32.27 32.22 -14.07
CA LYS A 244 -32.14 32.87 -15.38
C LYS A 244 -30.68 33.32 -15.56
N TRP A 245 -30.05 32.97 -16.68
CA TRP A 245 -28.90 33.71 -17.20
C TRP A 245 -29.42 34.68 -18.27
N SER A 246 -29.28 35.96 -17.98
CA SER A 246 -29.51 37.06 -18.93
C SER A 246 -28.18 37.37 -19.60
N LEU A 247 -28.10 37.16 -20.91
CA LEU A 247 -27.03 37.71 -21.76
C LEU A 247 -27.58 38.99 -22.37
N ALA A 248 -27.06 40.12 -21.91
CA ALA A 248 -27.24 41.42 -22.56
C ALA A 248 -25.90 41.84 -23.17
N THR A 249 -25.90 41.89 -24.50
CA THR A 249 -25.31 42.91 -25.38
C THR A 249 -23.86 43.32 -25.21
N THR A 250 -23.08 43.16 -26.28
CA THR A 250 -22.32 44.29 -26.84
C THR A 250 -22.15 44.13 -28.36
N THR A 251 -22.58 45.17 -29.08
CA THR A 251 -22.34 45.58 -30.49
C THR A 251 -22.69 44.64 -31.64
#